data_AF-A0A0D2M9A1-F1
#
_entry.id   AF-A0A0D2M9A1-F1
#
_cell.length_a   1.000
_cell.length_b   1.000
_cell.length_c   1.000
_cell.angle_alpha   90.00
_cell.angle_beta   90.00
_cell.angle_gamma   90.00
#
_symmetry.space_group_name_H-M   'P 1'
#
loop_
_entity.id
_entity.type
_entity.pdbx_description
1 polymer ?
#
loop_
_entity_poly.entity_id
_entity_poly.type
_entity_poly.pdbx_seq_one_letter_code
_entity_poly.pdbx_strand_id
1 'polypeptide(L)'
;MLQLPIPVAFAHLLGNYEFHTSNYVMLLYDHMITFGEEVDKIWSRPFTLPTLLFYLNRYVTHLQYIVIQVAFHETTWSDSVCRRYVKFAGAATTSLVAGMS
;
A
#
# COMPACT_ATOMS: atom_id res chain seq x y z
N MET A 1 25.66 15.02 1.16
CA MET A 1 25.09 13.65 1.17
C MET A 1 26.24 12.69 1.36
N LEU A 2 26.31 11.99 2.49
CA LEU A 2 27.38 11.04 2.79
C LEU A 2 27.23 9.84 1.83
N GLN A 3 28.26 9.51 1.05
CA GLN A 3 28.27 8.26 0.27
C GLN A 3 28.38 7.09 1.25
N LEU A 4 27.28 6.38 1.47
CA LEU A 4 27.28 5.16 2.30
C LEU A 4 28.10 4.06 1.60
N PRO A 5 28.85 3.24 2.36
CA PRO A 5 29.49 2.05 1.81
C PRO A 5 28.43 1.14 1.16
N ILE A 6 28.73 0.60 -0.02
CA ILE A 6 27.86 -0.33 -0.76
C ILE A 6 27.21 -1.42 0.12
N PRO A 7 27.93 -2.12 1.04
CA PRO A 7 27.31 -3.14 1.88
C PRO A 7 26.24 -2.58 2.84
N VAL A 8 26.41 -1.34 3.32
CA VAL A 8 25.44 -0.69 4.20
C VAL A 8 24.19 -0.30 3.41
N ALA A 9 24.37 0.25 2.20
CA ALA A 9 23.24 0.58 1.31
C ALA A 9 22.42 -0.66 0.95
N PHE A 10 23.08 -1.78 0.64
CA PHE A 10 22.42 -3.05 0.38
C PHE A 10 21.65 -3.57 1.60
N ALA A 11 22.26 -3.52 2.80
CA ALA A 11 21.59 -3.93 4.04
C ALA A 11 20.34 -3.09 4.34
N HIS A 12 20.36 -1.78 4.08
CA HIS A 12 19.18 -0.92 4.23
C HIS A 12 18.07 -1.27 3.23
N LEU A 13 18.41 -1.53 1.97
CA LEU A 13 17.45 -1.98 0.96
C LEU A 13 16.82 -3.32 1.36
N LEU A 14 17.66 -4.25 1.84
CA LEU A 14 17.26 -5.58 2.28
C LEU A 14 16.39 -5.49 3.57
N GLY A 15 16.69 -4.58 4.49
CA GLY A 15 15.83 -4.33 5.64
C GLY A 15 14.45 -3.80 5.25
N ASN A 16 14.40 -2.90 4.25
CA ASN A 16 13.15 -2.29 3.82
C ASN A 16 12.22 -3.28 3.10
N TYR A 17 12.70 -4.15 2.21
CA TYR A 17 11.78 -5.06 1.52
C TYR A 17 11.11 -6.05 2.49
N GLU A 18 11.85 -6.59 3.46
CA GLU A 18 11.30 -7.51 4.47
C GLU A 18 10.24 -6.82 5.31
N PHE A 19 10.55 -5.60 5.78
CA PHE A 19 9.62 -4.80 6.57
C PHE A 19 8.33 -4.51 5.79
N HIS A 20 8.44 -4.09 4.52
CA HIS A 20 7.28 -3.81 3.68
C HIS A 20 6.41 -5.05 3.46
N THR A 21 7.03 -6.21 3.24
CA THR A 21 6.33 -7.49 3.04
C THR A 21 5.59 -7.91 4.31
N SER A 22 6.27 -7.89 5.46
CA SER A 22 5.69 -8.23 6.75
C SER A 22 4.51 -7.31 7.13
N ASN A 23 4.68 -6.00 6.92
CA ASN A 23 3.63 -5.02 7.16
C ASN A 23 2.39 -5.29 6.29
N TYR A 24 2.58 -5.68 5.03
CA TYR A 24 1.45 -6.02 4.15
C TYR A 24 0.71 -7.28 4.61
N VAL A 25 1.44 -8.32 5.07
CA VAL A 25 0.83 -9.54 5.60
C VAL A 25 -0.01 -9.23 6.86
N MET A 26 0.48 -8.39 7.75
CA MET A 26 -0.27 -7.96 8.94
C MET A 26 -1.56 -7.20 8.57
N LEU A 27 -1.47 -6.32 7.57
CA LEU A 27 -2.62 -5.56 7.07
C LEU A 27 -3.67 -6.48 6.43
N LEU A 28 -3.24 -7.50 5.68
CA LEU A 28 -4.14 -8.52 5.14
C LEU A 28 -4.81 -9.34 6.24
N TYR A 29 -4.06 -9.69 7.29
CA TYR A 29 -4.61 -10.45 8.42
C TYR A 29 -5.74 -9.68 9.13
N ASP A 30 -5.51 -8.39 9.42
CA ASP A 30 -6.52 -7.52 10.01
C ASP A 30 -7.75 -7.36 9.09
N HIS A 31 -7.51 -7.27 7.77
CA HIS A 31 -8.58 -7.22 6.78
C HIS A 31 -9.44 -8.48 6.80
N MET A 32 -8.84 -9.68 6.80
CA MET A 32 -9.58 -10.94 6.77
C MET A 32 -10.48 -11.12 7.99
N ILE A 33 -10.03 -10.72 9.19
CA ILE A 33 -10.82 -10.83 10.42
C ILE A 33 -12.06 -9.95 10.36
N THR A 34 -11.90 -8.72 9.89
CA THR A 34 -12.96 -7.71 9.87
C THR A 34 -13.88 -7.83 8.66
N PHE A 35 -13.42 -8.45 7.57
CA PHE A 35 -14.19 -8.64 6.34
C PHE A 35 -15.47 -9.45 6.55
N GLY A 36 -15.44 -10.46 7.43
CA GLY A 36 -16.62 -11.26 7.75
C GLY A 36 -17.77 -10.42 8.32
N GLU A 37 -17.47 -9.49 9.22
CA GLU A 37 -18.49 -8.59 9.77
C GLU A 37 -18.93 -7.51 8.78
N GLU A 38 -18.05 -7.08 7.88
CA GLU A 38 -18.36 -6.12 6.83
C GLU A 38 -19.36 -6.69 5.83
N VAL A 39 -19.16 -7.92 5.34
CA VAL A 39 -20.08 -8.53 4.38
C VAL A 39 -21.48 -8.63 4.99
N ASP A 40 -21.60 -9.11 6.23
CA ASP A 40 -22.90 -9.27 6.88
C ASP A 40 -23.60 -7.93 7.18
N LYS A 41 -22.86 -6.92 7.66
CA LYS A 41 -23.46 -5.64 8.10
C LYS A 41 -23.60 -4.61 6.99
N ILE A 42 -22.71 -4.65 5.99
CA ILE A 42 -22.61 -3.63 4.94
C ILE A 42 -23.28 -4.10 3.65
N TRP A 43 -23.06 -5.35 3.20
CA TRP A 43 -23.64 -5.82 1.94
C TRP A 43 -25.14 -6.08 2.04
N SER A 44 -25.63 -6.28 3.26
CA SER A 44 -27.07 -6.42 3.55
C SER A 44 -27.82 -5.08 3.62
N ARG A 45 -27.10 -3.95 3.69
CA ARG A 45 -27.69 -2.61 3.79
C ARG A 45 -27.65 -1.86 2.45
N PRO A 46 -28.58 -0.90 2.22
CA PRO A 46 -28.55 -0.08 1.01
C PRO A 46 -27.22 0.66 0.90
N PHE A 47 -26.61 0.61 -0.28
CA PHE A 47 -25.31 1.20 -0.55
C PHE A 47 -25.38 2.73 -0.40
N THR A 48 -24.79 3.27 0.67
CA THR A 48 -24.77 4.72 0.92
C THR A 48 -23.42 5.33 0.53
N LEU A 49 -23.38 6.64 0.30
CA LEU A 49 -22.15 7.38 -0.03
C LEU A 49 -21.02 7.15 1.00
N PRO A 50 -21.28 7.13 2.33
CA PRO A 50 -20.27 6.81 3.34
C PRO A 50 -19.74 5.38 3.21
N THR A 51 -20.60 4.42 2.87
CA THR A 51 -20.21 3.03 2.61
C THR A 51 -19.26 2.93 1.42
N LEU A 52 -19.56 3.66 0.33
CA LEU A 52 -18.69 3.72 -0.84
C LEU A 52 -17.32 4.34 -0.50
N LEU A 53 -17.31 5.45 0.25
CA LEU A 53 -16.07 6.10 0.67
C LEU A 53 -15.22 5.18 1.56
N PHE A 54 -15.87 4.41 2.45
CA PHE A 54 -15.21 3.41 3.26
C PHE A 54 -14.58 2.29 2.41
N TYR A 55 -15.32 1.76 1.43
CA TYR A 55 -14.80 0.77 0.48
C TYR A 55 -13.64 1.32 -0.35
N LEU A 56 -13.76 2.52 -0.90
CA LEU A 56 -12.68 3.14 -1.66
C LEU A 56 -11.45 3.32 -0.79
N ASN A 57 -11.60 3.81 0.44
CA ASN A 57 -10.47 4.02 1.33
C ASN A 57 -9.73 2.69 1.65
N ARG A 58 -10.50 1.65 1.97
CA ARG A 58 -9.96 0.34 2.36
C ARG A 58 -9.34 -0.42 1.20
N TYR A 59 -10.00 -0.46 0.04
CA TYR A 59 -9.57 -1.28 -1.10
C TYR A 59 -8.54 -0.56 -1.97
N VAL A 60 -8.58 0.78 -2.08
CA VAL A 60 -7.52 1.54 -2.76
C VAL A 60 -6.20 1.39 -2.00
N THR A 61 -6.23 1.40 -0.66
CA THR A 61 -5.04 1.16 0.16
C THR A 61 -4.45 -0.24 -0.10
N HIS A 62 -5.29 -1.27 -0.17
CA HIS A 62 -4.84 -2.63 -0.52
C HIS A 62 -4.21 -2.69 -1.91
N LEU A 63 -4.87 -2.11 -2.92
CA LEU A 63 -4.34 -2.04 -4.29
C LEU A 63 -3.01 -1.31 -4.34
N GLN A 64 -2.86 -0.22 -3.60
CA GLN A 64 -1.62 0.54 -3.51
C GLN A 64 -0.48 -0.31 -2.91
N TYR A 65 -0.74 -1.07 -1.86
CA TYR A 65 0.26 -1.98 -1.30
C TYR A 65 0.68 -3.08 -2.29
N ILE A 66 -0.25 -3.67 -3.03
CA ILE A 66 0.06 -4.66 -4.08
C ILE A 66 1.00 -4.06 -5.12
N VAL A 67 0.68 -2.86 -5.60
CA VAL A 67 1.49 -2.14 -6.60
C VAL A 67 2.90 -1.84 -6.07
N ILE A 68 3.03 -1.50 -4.78
CA ILE A 68 4.32 -1.28 -4.12
C ILE A 68 5.12 -2.59 -4.03
N GLN A 69 4.49 -3.70 -3.65
CA GLN A 69 5.16 -5.01 -3.59
C GLN A 69 5.72 -5.45 -4.95
N VAL A 70 4.94 -5.25 -6.02
CA VAL A 70 5.40 -5.51 -7.40
C VAL A 70 6.61 -4.63 -7.75
N ALA A 71 6.57 -3.35 -7.39
CA ALA A 71 7.69 -2.44 -7.65
C ALA A 71 8.98 -2.83 -6.91
N PHE A 72 8.88 -3.50 -5.75
CA PHE A 72 10.04 -4.01 -5.02
C PHE A 72 10.59 -5.33 -5.59
N HIS A 73 9.75 -6.16 -6.22
CA HIS A 73 10.17 -7.42 -6.84
C HIS A 73 10.69 -7.24 -8.28
N GLU A 74 10.26 -6.19 -8.97
CA GLU A 74 10.66 -5.93 -10.35
C GLU A 74 12.07 -5.32 -10.43
N THR A 75 13.00 -6.08 -10.99
CA THR A 75 14.42 -5.69 -11.13
C THR A 75 14.75 -5.11 -12.51
N THR A 76 13.83 -5.16 -13.47
CA THR A 76 14.08 -4.86 -14.89
C THR A 76 13.54 -3.50 -15.37
N TRP A 77 12.97 -2.71 -14.48
CA TRP A 77 12.31 -1.45 -14.86
C TRP A 77 13.29 -0.36 -15.31
N SER A 78 12.87 0.42 -16.31
CA SER A 78 13.58 1.62 -16.73
C SER A 78 13.47 2.73 -15.66
N ASP A 79 14.53 3.51 -15.54
CA ASP A 79 14.70 4.66 -14.66
C ASP A 79 13.48 5.63 -14.62
N SER A 80 12.84 5.85 -15.76
CA SER A 80 11.68 6.74 -15.88
C SER A 80 10.44 6.19 -15.17
N VAL A 81 10.21 4.87 -15.27
CA VAL A 81 9.10 4.16 -14.63
C VAL A 81 9.31 4.12 -13.13
N CYS A 82 10.52 3.79 -12.68
CA CYS A 82 10.89 3.77 -11.26
C CYS A 82 10.61 5.13 -10.58
N ARG A 83 11.05 6.25 -11.19
CA ARG A 83 10.81 7.60 -10.65
C ARG A 83 9.32 7.97 -10.58
N ARG A 84 8.48 7.45 -11.48
CA ARG A 84 7.03 7.68 -11.45
C ARG A 84 6.36 6.87 -10.35
N TYR A 85 6.76 5.61 -10.19
CA TYR A 85 6.22 4.69 -9.20
C TYR A 85 6.53 5.10 -7.76
N VAL A 86 7.75 5.55 -7.48
CA VAL A 86 8.12 6.06 -6.15
C VAL A 86 7.24 7.25 -5.74
N LYS A 87 6.88 8.12 -6.70
CA LYS A 87 6.00 9.27 -6.45
C LYS A 87 4.53 8.85 -6.29
N PHE A 88 4.10 7.80 -6.99
CA PHE A 88 2.74 7.27 -6.90
C PHE A 88 2.40 6.81 -5.48
N ALA A 89 3.33 6.12 -4.82
CA ALA A 89 3.15 5.66 -3.45
C ALA A 89 2.91 6.81 -2.44
N GLY A 90 3.58 7.96 -2.61
CA GLY A 90 3.33 9.13 -1.76
C GLY A 90 2.03 9.86 -2.12
N ALA A 91 1.78 10.06 -3.41
CA ALA A 91 0.62 10.82 -3.89
C ALA A 91 -0.71 10.14 -3.54
N ALA A 92 -0.81 8.83 -3.72
CA ALA A 92 -2.05 8.09 -3.45
C ALA A 92 -2.46 8.14 -1.98
N THR A 93 -1.49 8.05 -1.04
CA THR A 93 -1.76 8.20 0.40
C THR A 93 -2.22 9.62 0.75
N THR A 94 -1.60 10.65 0.15
CA THR A 94 -2.03 12.05 0.38
C THR A 94 -3.43 12.34 -0.16
N SER A 95 -3.82 11.73 -1.29
CA SER A 95 -5.17 11.88 -1.85
C SER A 95 -6.23 11.21 -0.99
N LEU A 96 -5.91 10.07 -0.39
CA LEU A 96 -6.80 9.39 0.58
C LEU A 96 -7.00 10.24 1.84
N VAL A 97 -5.92 10.76 2.43
CA VAL A 97 -5.98 11.60 3.63
C VAL A 97 -6.72 12.92 3.35
N ALA A 98 -6.44 13.56 2.21
CA ALA A 98 -7.13 14.79 1.80
C ALA A 98 -8.62 14.57 1.52
N GLY A 99 -9.04 13.35 1.16
CA GLY A 99 -10.45 13.00 1.01
C GLY A 99 -11.18 12.75 2.33
N MET A 100 -10.46 12.64 3.45
CA MET A 100 -11.02 12.45 4.79
C MET A 100 -11.13 13.75 5.60
N SER A 101 -10.51 14.83 5.14
CA SER A 101 -10.49 16.18 5.76
C SER A 101 -11.44 17.15 5.08
#